data_AF-A0A841R5Y8-F1
#
_entry.id   AF-A0A841R5Y8-F1
#
_cell.length_a   1.000
_cell.length_b   1.000
_cell.length_c   1.000
_cell.angle_alpha   90.00
_cell.angle_beta   90.00
_cell.angle_gamma   90.00
#
_symmetry.space_group_name_H-M   'P 1'
#
loop_
_entity.id
_entity.type
_entity.pdbx_description
1 polymer ?
#
loop_
_entity_poly.entity_id
_entity_poly.type
_entity_poly.pdbx_seq_one_letter_code
_entity_poly.pdbx_strand_id
1 'polypeptide(L)'
;MIARRSKVKSKTSSFQLRKRMVMSLFFLVSSLFLWYFSLALAKEKSLFYNYLFFSILTFGGGVSYHLLSEMWKLSCNEKNVHLWNKIQARLALSSIGYAIVAIAIVIGKFLIKGILGYSAALIGVFAGMLWVVFFVMKLHVFFRDLFIFNKRQRKQRIKYKKRRLI
;
A
#
# COMPACT_ATOMS: atom_id res chain seq x y z
N MET A 1 -12.97 9.97 38.40
CA MET A 1 -13.23 10.42 37.01
C MET A 1 -11.96 10.61 36.15
N ILE A 2 -10.82 11.00 36.75
CA ILE A 2 -9.55 11.28 36.05
C ILE A 2 -8.91 10.03 35.40
N ALA A 3 -8.93 8.88 36.08
CA ALA A 3 -8.36 7.62 35.58
C ALA A 3 -9.08 7.07 34.32
N ARG A 4 -10.38 7.32 34.14
CA ARG A 4 -11.10 6.96 32.90
C ARG A 4 -10.67 7.84 31.73
N ARG A 5 -10.42 9.14 31.97
CA ARG A 5 -9.96 10.07 30.93
C ARG A 5 -8.53 9.75 30.47
N SER A 6 -7.64 9.35 31.38
CA SER A 6 -6.27 8.95 30.99
C SER A 6 -6.24 7.67 30.15
N LYS A 7 -7.02 6.64 30.52
CA LYS A 7 -7.13 5.38 29.74
C LYS A 7 -7.72 5.58 28.35
N VAL A 8 -8.70 6.47 28.19
CA VAL A 8 -9.29 6.78 26.87
C VAL A 8 -8.30 7.55 25.98
N LYS A 9 -7.49 8.45 26.57
CA LYS A 9 -6.46 9.19 25.84
C LYS A 9 -5.33 8.27 25.36
N SER A 10 -4.89 7.31 26.19
CA SER A 10 -3.83 6.36 25.81
C SER A 10 -4.28 5.32 24.77
N LYS A 11 -5.54 4.86 24.82
CA LYS A 11 -6.10 4.01 23.77
C LYS A 11 -6.22 4.74 22.43
N THR A 12 -6.62 6.02 22.46
CA THR A 12 -6.74 6.81 21.22
C THR A 12 -5.37 7.05 20.57
N SER A 13 -4.32 7.28 21.37
CA SER A 13 -2.96 7.43 20.85
C SER A 13 -2.40 6.13 20.27
N SER A 14 -2.73 4.96 20.83
CA SER A 14 -2.26 3.67 20.30
C SER A 14 -2.86 3.33 18.92
N PHE A 15 -4.14 3.66 18.66
CA PHE A 15 -4.74 3.47 17.34
C PHE A 15 -4.15 4.39 16.27
N GLN A 16 -3.86 5.65 16.64
CA GLN A 16 -3.17 6.58 15.73
C GLN A 16 -1.74 6.12 15.45
N LEU A 17 -1.04 5.60 16.46
CA LEU A 17 0.28 5.00 16.28
C LEU A 17 0.24 3.84 15.29
N ARG A 18 -0.74 2.93 15.42
CA ARG A 18 -0.91 1.81 14.47
C ARG A 18 -1.10 2.28 13.03
N LYS A 19 -1.97 3.26 12.78
CA LYS A 19 -2.14 3.85 11.44
C LYS A 19 -0.79 4.37 10.92
N ARG A 20 -0.09 5.16 11.73
CA ARG A 20 1.21 5.73 11.36
C ARG A 20 2.25 4.65 11.04
N MET A 21 2.30 3.57 11.84
CA MET A 21 3.21 2.46 11.60
C MET A 21 2.92 1.75 10.27
N VAL A 22 1.66 1.41 10.00
CA VAL A 22 1.27 0.77 8.73
C VAL A 22 1.63 1.65 7.54
N MET A 23 1.33 2.96 7.62
CA MET A 23 1.65 3.90 6.56
C MET A 23 3.15 4.10 6.38
N SER A 24 3.92 4.22 7.48
CA SER A 24 5.37 4.44 7.42
C SER A 24 6.10 3.21 6.88
N LEU A 25 5.67 2.01 7.29
CA LEU A 25 6.22 0.76 6.76
C LEU A 25 5.95 0.65 5.26
N PHE A 26 4.72 0.93 4.82
CA PHE A 26 4.38 0.89 3.40
C PHE A 26 5.13 1.96 2.58
N PHE A 27 5.30 3.16 3.15
CA PHE A 27 6.10 4.23 2.55
C PHE A 27 7.56 3.80 2.39
N LEU A 28 8.15 3.19 3.42
CA LEU A 28 9.53 2.69 3.38
C LEU A 28 9.70 1.60 2.32
N VAL A 29 8.80 0.61 2.29
CA VAL A 29 8.80 -0.46 1.29
C VAL A 29 8.66 0.11 -0.12
N SER A 30 7.73 1.05 -0.32
CA SER A 30 7.54 1.70 -1.62
C SER A 30 8.75 2.52 -2.05
N SER A 31 9.38 3.23 -1.12
CA SER A 31 10.58 4.03 -1.39
C SER A 31 11.77 3.16 -1.77
N LEU A 32 11.97 2.03 -1.06
CA LEU A 32 13.01 1.06 -1.40
C LEU A 32 12.78 0.43 -2.78
N PHE A 33 11.54 0.07 -3.10
CA PHE A 33 11.17 -0.44 -4.42
C PHE A 33 11.49 0.59 -5.51
N LEU A 34 11.03 1.83 -5.36
CA LEU A 34 11.27 2.90 -6.35
C LEU A 34 12.77 3.18 -6.50
N TRP A 35 13.50 3.27 -5.39
CA TRP A 35 14.94 3.49 -5.42
C TRP A 35 15.67 2.36 -6.15
N TYR A 36 15.37 1.10 -5.83
CA TYR A 36 15.97 -0.06 -6.47
C TYR A 36 15.75 -0.06 -7.99
N PHE A 37 14.50 0.11 -8.42
CA PHE A 37 14.17 0.09 -9.84
C PHE A 37 14.67 1.33 -10.58
N SER A 38 14.75 2.49 -9.93
CA SER A 38 15.36 3.70 -10.50
C SER A 38 16.86 3.51 -10.72
N LEU A 39 17.55 2.87 -9.78
CA LEU A 39 18.97 2.54 -9.92
C LEU A 39 19.19 1.49 -11.02
N ALA A 40 18.29 0.50 -11.12
CA ALA A 40 18.34 -0.51 -12.16
C ALA A 40 18.17 0.11 -13.56
N LEU A 41 17.20 1.01 -13.71
CA LEU A 41 16.96 1.78 -14.93
C LEU A 41 18.19 2.61 -15.34
N ALA A 42 18.80 3.35 -14.41
CA ALA A 42 19.95 4.21 -14.70
C ALA A 42 21.19 3.45 -15.18
N LYS A 43 21.33 2.17 -14.80
CA LYS A 43 22.50 1.33 -15.14
C LYS A 43 22.25 0.40 -16.33
N GLU A 44 21.03 0.36 -16.85
CA GLU A 44 20.63 -0.63 -17.84
C GLU A 44 20.97 -0.18 -19.26
N LYS A 45 21.62 -1.10 -20.01
CA LYS A 45 22.05 -0.87 -21.39
C LYS A 45 21.05 -1.43 -22.40
N SER A 46 20.29 -2.46 -22.01
CA SER A 46 19.28 -3.06 -22.88
C SER A 46 18.03 -2.18 -22.95
N LEU A 47 17.66 -1.79 -24.16
CA LEU A 47 16.46 -1.00 -24.43
C LEU A 47 15.17 -1.69 -23.93
N PHE A 48 15.07 -3.02 -24.08
CA PHE A 48 13.95 -3.81 -23.55
C PHE A 48 13.82 -3.69 -22.03
N TYR A 49 14.90 -3.93 -21.28
CA TYR A 49 14.87 -3.83 -19.82
C TYR A 49 14.69 -2.39 -19.34
N ASN A 50 15.20 -1.39 -20.07
CA ASN A 50 14.93 0.02 -19.78
C ASN A 50 13.43 0.33 -19.83
N TYR A 51 12.73 -0.07 -20.89
CA TYR A 51 11.27 0.11 -20.97
C TYR A 51 10.54 -0.68 -19.89
N LEU A 52 10.99 -1.90 -19.59
CA LEU A 52 10.40 -2.72 -18.54
C LEU A 52 10.54 -2.05 -17.16
N PHE A 53 11.74 -1.60 -16.79
CA PHE A 53 11.99 -0.90 -15.53
C PHE A 53 11.23 0.43 -15.44
N PHE A 54 11.17 1.20 -16.52
CA PHE A 54 10.38 2.44 -16.57
C PHE A 54 8.89 2.17 -16.34
N SER A 55 8.35 1.12 -16.96
CA SER A 55 6.94 0.73 -16.81
C SER A 55 6.63 0.28 -15.38
N ILE A 56 7.55 -0.47 -14.76
CA ILE A 56 7.44 -0.93 -13.37
C ILE A 56 7.49 0.24 -12.39
N LEU A 57 8.37 1.23 -12.63
CA LEU A 57 8.49 2.43 -11.81
C LEU A 57 7.23 3.29 -11.87
N THR A 58 6.74 3.59 -13.06
CA THR A 58 5.55 4.43 -13.25
C THR A 58 4.30 3.77 -12.65
N PHE A 59 4.13 2.47 -12.90
CA PHE A 59 3.03 1.71 -12.31
C PHE A 59 3.14 1.61 -10.78
N GLY A 60 4.28 1.14 -10.26
CA GLY A 60 4.48 0.94 -8.82
C GLY A 60 4.42 2.25 -8.04
N GLY A 61 5.01 3.32 -8.58
CA GLY A 61 4.94 4.67 -8.01
C GLY A 61 3.50 5.19 -7.95
N GLY A 62 2.74 5.05 -9.05
CA GLY A 62 1.33 5.44 -9.11
C GLY A 62 0.48 4.68 -8.08
N VAL A 63 0.62 3.36 -8.00
CA VAL A 63 -0.10 2.52 -7.03
C VAL A 63 0.26 2.91 -5.60
N SER A 64 1.55 3.05 -5.28
CA SER A 64 2.00 3.41 -3.94
C SER A 64 1.50 4.78 -3.50
N TYR A 65 1.57 5.78 -4.37
CA TYR A 65 1.04 7.12 -4.11
C TYR A 65 -0.48 7.06 -3.83
N HIS A 66 -1.22 6.38 -4.70
CA HIS A 66 -2.66 6.24 -4.58
C HIS A 66 -3.07 5.59 -3.25
N LEU A 67 -2.46 4.45 -2.89
CA LEU A 67 -2.73 3.75 -1.64
C LEU A 67 -2.40 4.59 -0.40
N LEU A 68 -1.26 5.31 -0.41
CA LEU A 68 -0.89 6.23 0.68
C LEU A 68 -1.91 7.36 0.84
N SER A 69 -2.34 7.94 -0.27
CA SER A 69 -3.33 9.04 -0.29
C SER A 69 -4.68 8.59 0.28
N GLU A 70 -5.12 7.36 -0.02
CA GLU A 70 -6.35 6.79 0.51
C GLU A 70 -6.23 6.49 2.01
N MET A 71 -5.15 5.84 2.44
CA MET A 71 -4.91 5.57 3.87
C MET A 71 -4.83 6.85 4.70
N TRP A 72 -4.27 7.94 4.15
CA TRP A 72 -4.17 9.22 4.83
C TRP A 72 -5.54 9.77 5.26
N LYS A 73 -6.56 9.64 4.40
CA LYS A 73 -7.93 10.12 4.64
C LYS A 73 -8.69 9.32 5.70
N LEU A 74 -8.25 8.09 5.99
CA LEU A 74 -8.96 7.15 6.86
C LEU A 74 -8.59 7.33 8.35
N SER A 75 -9.46 6.88 9.25
CA SER A 75 -9.24 6.98 10.69
C SER A 75 -9.11 5.60 11.29
N CYS A 76 -8.27 5.45 12.32
CA CYS A 76 -8.10 4.20 13.07
C CYS A 76 -8.64 4.41 14.49
N ASN A 77 -9.50 3.49 14.93
CA ASN A 77 -10.09 3.44 16.27
C ASN A 77 -10.47 2.00 16.62
N GLU A 78 -10.91 1.78 17.86
CA GLU A 78 -11.26 0.46 18.39
C GLU A 78 -12.29 -0.30 17.53
N LYS A 79 -13.25 0.40 16.92
CA LYS A 79 -14.31 -0.24 16.11
C LYS A 79 -13.82 -0.72 14.75
N ASN A 80 -12.75 -0.14 14.21
CA ASN A 80 -12.28 -0.42 12.85
C ASN A 80 -10.82 -0.90 12.79
N VAL A 81 -10.18 -1.15 13.94
CA VAL A 81 -8.80 -1.65 14.00
C VAL A 81 -8.61 -2.99 13.27
N HIS A 82 -9.64 -3.84 13.28
CA HIS A 82 -9.63 -5.11 12.54
C HIS A 82 -9.54 -4.91 11.01
N LEU A 83 -10.12 -3.83 10.47
CA LEU A 83 -9.98 -3.47 9.05
C LEU A 83 -8.57 -2.99 8.74
N TRP A 84 -7.93 -2.25 9.65
CA TRP A 84 -6.53 -1.84 9.51
C TRP A 84 -5.56 -3.03 9.51
N ASN A 85 -5.84 -4.08 10.31
CA ASN A 85 -5.06 -5.32 10.26
C ASN A 85 -5.23 -6.03 8.90
N LYS A 86 -6.46 -6.07 8.35
CA LYS A 86 -6.71 -6.59 7.00
C LYS A 86 -5.96 -5.77 5.93
N ILE A 87 -5.96 -4.44 6.04
CA ILE A 87 -5.19 -3.55 5.15
C ILE A 87 -3.71 -3.90 5.21
N GLN A 88 -3.12 -3.97 6.40
CA GLN A 88 -1.70 -4.32 6.57
C GLN A 88 -1.37 -5.66 5.91
N ALA A 89 -2.21 -6.69 6.13
CA ALA A 89 -2.00 -8.00 5.51
C ALA A 89 -2.08 -7.94 3.97
N ARG A 90 -3.02 -7.17 3.41
CA ARG A 90 -3.12 -7.02 1.94
C ARG A 90 -1.99 -6.19 1.34
N LEU A 91 -1.48 -5.19 2.06
CA LEU A 91 -0.28 -4.44 1.65
C LEU A 91 0.95 -5.35 1.62
N ALA A 92 1.10 -6.24 2.60
CA ALA A 92 2.16 -7.25 2.60
C ALA A 92 2.03 -8.19 1.40
N LEU A 93 0.83 -8.71 1.12
CA LEU A 93 0.58 -9.56 -0.05
C LEU A 93 0.83 -8.85 -1.38
N SER A 94 0.51 -7.55 -1.47
CA SER A 94 0.85 -6.73 -2.64
C SER A 94 2.36 -6.59 -2.78
N SER A 95 3.09 -6.47 -1.67
CA SER A 95 4.57 -6.36 -1.68
C SER A 95 5.25 -7.63 -2.19
N ILE A 96 4.63 -8.81 -1.97
CA ILE A 96 5.08 -10.07 -2.58
C ILE A 96 4.99 -10.01 -4.10
N GLY A 97 3.96 -9.38 -4.66
CA GLY A 97 3.85 -9.16 -6.11
C GLY A 97 5.03 -8.37 -6.67
N TYR A 98 5.43 -7.29 -5.98
CA TYR A 98 6.64 -6.54 -6.34
C TYR A 98 7.93 -7.36 -6.22
N ALA A 99 8.03 -8.24 -5.22
CA ALA A 99 9.17 -9.16 -5.11
C ALA A 99 9.20 -10.17 -6.27
N ILE A 100 8.04 -10.70 -6.69
CA ILE A 100 7.93 -11.58 -7.86
C ILE A 100 8.43 -10.87 -9.13
N VAL A 101 8.04 -9.61 -9.34
CA VAL A 101 8.52 -8.77 -10.46
C VAL A 101 10.06 -8.67 -10.43
N ALA A 102 10.64 -8.33 -9.28
CA ALA A 102 12.10 -8.20 -9.14
C ALA A 102 12.81 -9.54 -9.41
N ILE A 103 12.32 -10.63 -8.84
CA ILE A 103 12.87 -11.98 -9.03
C ILE A 103 12.79 -12.40 -10.50
N ALA A 104 11.65 -12.18 -11.16
CA ALA A 104 11.46 -12.53 -12.57
C ALA A 104 12.47 -11.82 -13.46
N ILE A 105 12.76 -10.55 -13.19
CA ILE A 105 13.75 -9.80 -13.96
C ILE A 105 15.15 -10.31 -13.70
N VAL A 106 15.50 -10.58 -12.43
CA VAL A 106 16.81 -11.13 -12.08
C VAL A 106 17.02 -12.49 -12.78
N ILE A 107 16.02 -13.37 -12.75
CA ILE A 107 16.07 -14.67 -13.42
C ILE A 107 16.18 -14.50 -14.94
N GLY A 108 15.30 -13.73 -15.56
CA GLY A 108 15.31 -13.54 -17.00
C GLY A 108 16.61 -12.92 -17.51
N LYS A 109 17.11 -11.89 -16.81
CA LYS A 109 18.29 -11.12 -17.21
C LYS A 109 19.60 -11.86 -16.96
N PHE A 110 19.77 -12.49 -15.80
CA PHE A 110 21.07 -13.02 -15.38
C PHE A 110 21.19 -14.53 -15.57
N LEU A 111 20.11 -15.30 -15.36
CA LEU A 111 20.15 -16.77 -15.39
C LEU A 111 19.87 -17.34 -16.79
N ILE A 112 18.79 -16.92 -17.44
CA ILE A 112 18.35 -17.51 -18.73
C ILE A 112 19.03 -16.82 -19.92
N LYS A 113 19.03 -15.46 -19.92
CA LYS A 113 19.56 -14.61 -21.00
C LYS A 113 18.87 -14.82 -22.37
N GLY A 114 19.15 -13.93 -23.31
CA GLY A 114 18.62 -13.98 -24.67
C GLY A 114 17.09 -13.89 -24.75
N ILE A 115 16.52 -14.43 -25.84
CA ILE A 115 15.07 -14.35 -26.12
C ILE A 115 14.22 -15.06 -25.05
N LEU A 116 14.68 -16.22 -24.56
CA LEU A 116 13.99 -16.95 -23.50
C LEU A 116 14.01 -16.16 -22.18
N GLY A 117 15.12 -15.48 -21.89
CA GLY A 117 15.24 -14.59 -20.73
C GLY A 117 14.31 -13.38 -20.80
N TYR A 118 14.14 -12.78 -21.99
CA TYR A 118 13.19 -11.69 -22.20
C TYR A 118 11.74 -12.13 -22.00
N SER A 119 11.35 -13.26 -22.59
CA SER A 119 10.00 -13.82 -22.43
C SER A 119 9.72 -14.19 -20.98
N ALA A 120 10.67 -14.83 -20.28
CA ALA A 120 10.54 -15.19 -18.88
C ALA A 120 10.38 -13.94 -17.98
N ALA A 121 11.20 -12.90 -18.21
CA ALA A 121 11.07 -11.64 -17.51
C ALA A 121 9.70 -10.99 -17.77
N LEU A 122 9.25 -10.94 -19.02
CA LEU A 122 7.98 -10.33 -19.38
C LEU A 122 6.79 -11.03 -18.71
N ILE A 123 6.73 -12.36 -18.78
CA ILE A 123 5.67 -13.16 -18.17
C ILE A 123 5.67 -12.98 -16.65
N GLY A 124 6.84 -13.07 -16.02
CA GLY A 124 6.94 -12.93 -14.57
C GLY A 124 6.62 -11.51 -14.08
N VAL A 125 7.02 -10.47 -14.82
CA VAL A 125 6.62 -9.08 -14.55
C VAL A 125 5.11 -8.94 -14.68
N PHE A 126 4.51 -9.45 -15.75
CA PHE A 126 3.07 -9.35 -15.96
C PHE A 126 2.28 -10.09 -14.86
N ALA A 127 2.70 -11.31 -14.50
CA ALA A 127 2.09 -12.08 -13.42
C ALA A 127 2.21 -11.35 -12.07
N GLY A 128 3.40 -10.81 -11.75
CA GLY A 128 3.62 -10.03 -10.54
C GLY A 128 2.80 -8.74 -10.48
N MET A 129 2.63 -8.06 -11.62
CA MET A 129 1.79 -6.86 -11.71
C MET A 129 0.30 -7.17 -11.57
N LEU A 130 -0.20 -8.23 -12.21
CA LEU A 130 -1.57 -8.69 -12.01
C LEU A 130 -1.84 -9.06 -10.55
N TRP A 131 -0.86 -9.67 -9.88
CA TRP A 131 -0.93 -9.96 -8.45
C TRP A 131 -1.09 -8.68 -7.61
N VAL A 132 -0.27 -7.65 -7.89
CA VAL A 132 -0.37 -6.33 -7.25
C VAL A 132 -1.77 -5.74 -7.48
N VAL A 133 -2.23 -5.67 -8.72
CA VAL A 133 -3.56 -5.12 -9.07
C VAL A 133 -4.68 -5.84 -8.31
N PHE A 134 -4.65 -7.17 -8.27
CA PHE A 134 -5.66 -7.97 -7.58
C PHE A 134 -5.76 -7.64 -6.09
N PHE A 135 -4.62 -7.49 -5.40
CA PHE A 135 -4.63 -7.15 -3.98
C PHE A 135 -4.93 -5.68 -3.71
N VAL A 136 -4.56 -4.78 -4.63
CA VAL A 136 -4.97 -3.37 -4.61
C VAL A 136 -6.48 -3.23 -4.75
N MET A 137 -7.11 -3.98 -5.66
CA MET A 137 -8.58 -4.02 -5.78
C MET A 137 -9.25 -4.51 -4.49
N LYS A 138 -8.69 -5.55 -3.86
CA LYS A 138 -9.18 -6.03 -2.55
C LYS A 138 -9.00 -4.98 -1.45
N LEU A 139 -7.91 -4.22 -1.46
CA LEU A 139 -7.69 -3.08 -0.55
C LEU A 139 -8.75 -2.00 -0.72
N HIS A 140 -9.13 -1.69 -1.95
CA HIS A 140 -10.15 -0.68 -2.25
C HIS A 140 -11.49 -0.96 -1.59
N VAL A 141 -11.90 -2.23 -1.50
CA VAL A 141 -13.13 -2.63 -0.79
C VAL A 141 -13.05 -2.19 0.68
N PHE A 142 -11.92 -2.46 1.35
CA PHE A 142 -11.74 -2.08 2.75
C PHE A 142 -11.64 -0.56 2.95
N PHE A 143 -11.01 0.16 2.01
CA PHE A 143 -10.96 1.62 2.06
C PHE A 143 -12.35 2.24 1.94
N ARG A 144 -13.19 1.72 1.04
CA ARG A 144 -14.59 2.15 0.89
C ARG A 144 -15.38 1.92 2.18
N ASP A 145 -15.24 0.75 2.79
CA ASP A 145 -15.94 0.42 4.04
C ASP A 145 -15.53 1.36 5.18
N LEU A 146 -14.22 1.62 5.32
CA LEU A 146 -13.69 2.59 6.28
C LEU A 146 -14.15 4.02 5.99
N PHE A 147 -14.24 4.40 4.72
CA PHE A 147 -14.71 5.72 4.31
C PHE A 147 -16.19 5.93 4.69
N ILE A 148 -17.05 4.95 4.39
CA ILE A 148 -18.47 4.98 4.78
C ILE A 148 -18.60 5.03 6.29
N PHE A 149 -17.84 4.21 7.02
CA PHE A 149 -17.81 4.21 8.48
C PHE A 149 -17.42 5.59 9.05
N ASN A 150 -16.35 6.19 8.52
CA ASN A 150 -15.89 7.52 8.92
C ASN A 150 -16.95 8.60 8.65
N LYS A 151 -17.61 8.57 7.49
CA LYS A 151 -18.66 9.52 7.11
C LYS A 151 -19.84 9.43 8.09
N ARG A 152 -20.26 8.22 8.48
CA ARG A 152 -21.33 8.00 9.48
C ARG A 152 -20.93 8.55 10.85
N GLN A 153 -19.71 8.27 11.31
CA GLN A 153 -19.20 8.79 12.59
C GLN A 153 -19.14 10.33 12.63
N ARG A 154 -18.69 10.97 11.55
CA ARG A 154 -18.69 12.44 11.45
C ARG A 154 -20.10 13.02 11.55
N LYS A 155 -21.08 12.47 10.81
CA LYS A 155 -22.49 12.91 10.88
C LYS A 155 -23.06 12.79 12.30
N GLN A 156 -22.81 11.68 13.00
CA GLN A 156 -23.28 11.49 14.38
C GLN A 156 -22.69 12.52 15.34
N ARG A 157 -21.38 12.82 15.24
CA ARG A 157 -20.72 13.84 16.06
C ARG A 157 -21.30 15.24 15.84
N ILE A 158 -21.58 15.60 14.58
CA ILE A 158 -22.20 16.89 14.25
C ILE A 158 -23.61 16.98 14.84
N LYS A 159 -24.44 15.95 14.64
CA LYS A 159 -25.81 15.89 15.20
C LYS A 159 -25.80 16.03 16.72
N TYR A 160 -24.87 15.34 17.39
CA TYR A 160 -24.75 15.39 18.85
C TYR A 160 -24.25 16.76 19.36
N LYS A 161 -23.29 17.40 18.68
CA LYS A 161 -22.88 18.78 19.01
C LYS A 161 -24.03 19.77 18.87
N LYS A 162 -24.82 19.67 17.79
CA LYS A 162 -25.98 20.54 17.56
C LYS A 162 -27.02 20.42 18.68
N ARG A 163 -27.24 19.20 19.22
CA ARG A 163 -28.16 18.94 20.34
C ARG A 163 -27.68 19.43 21.71
N ARG A 164 -26.40 19.79 21.87
CA ARG A 164 -25.87 20.36 23.13
C ARG A 164 -25.85 21.90 23.12
N LEU A 165 -26.09 22.51 21.97
CA LEU A 165 -26.11 23.97 21.77
C LEU A 165 -27.55 24.52 21.81
N ILE A 166 -28.53 23.65 21.99
CA ILE A 166 -29.95 23.92 22.26
C ILE A 166 -30.17 23.45 23.69
#